data_AF-A0A7V9Z960-F1
#
_entry.id   AF-A0A7V9Z960-F1
#
_cell.length_a   1.000
_cell.length_b   1.000
_cell.length_c   1.000
_cell.angle_alpha   90.00
_cell.angle_beta   90.00
_cell.angle_gamma   90.00
#
_symmetry.space_group_name_H-M   'P 1'
#
loop_
_entity.id
_entity.type
_entity.pdbx_description
1 polymer ?
#
loop_
_entity_poly.entity_id
_entity_poly.type
_entity_poly.pdbx_seq_one_letter_code
_entity_poly.pdbx_strand_id
1 'polypeptide(L)' 'MEYIYLLVLPIIGVLWFLNLASFLKNLHSNGNTLNQTILGAVLTFIFTFLFMYGFLGTH' A
#
# COMPACT_ATOMS: atom_id res chain seq x y z
N MET A 1 19.00 2.39 -9.79
CA MET A 1 18.19 2.53 -8.56
C MET A 1 16.88 3.25 -8.84
N GLU A 2 16.87 4.36 -9.57
CA GLU A 2 15.64 5.16 -9.81
C GLU A 2 14.55 4.43 -10.62
N TYR A 3 14.91 3.61 -11.60
CA TYR A 3 13.95 2.85 -12.41
C TYR A 3 13.15 1.80 -11.61
N ILE A 4 13.65 1.38 -10.44
CA ILE A 4 12.92 0.45 -9.57
C ILE A 4 11.68 1.15 -9.01
N TYR A 5 11.76 2.44 -8.68
CA TYR A 5 10.62 3.21 -8.20
C TYR A 5 9.52 3.33 -9.25
N LEU A 6 9.88 3.46 -10.54
CA LEU A 6 8.91 3.50 -11.65
C LEU A 6 8.07 2.24 -11.78
N LEU A 7 8.54 1.09 -11.28
CA LEU A 7 7.78 -0.17 -11.25
C LEU A 7 7.12 -0.41 -9.89
N VAL A 8 7.82 -0.12 -8.79
CA VAL A 8 7.35 -0.41 -7.43
C VAL A 8 6.20 0.53 -7.00
N LEU A 9 6.27 1.82 -7.33
CA LEU A 9 5.21 2.79 -7.00
C LEU A 9 3.86 2.40 -7.63
N PRO A 10 3.76 2.09 -8.94
CA PRO A 10 2.50 1.63 -9.54
C PRO A 10 1.96 0.35 -8.89
N ILE A 11 2.82 -0.61 -8.59
CA ILE A 11 2.40 -1.88 -7.97
C ILE A 11 1.80 -1.64 -6.59
N ILE A 12 2.46 -0.84 -5.75
CA ILE A 12 1.94 -0.46 -4.43
C ILE A 12 0.60 0.28 -4.56
N GLY A 13 0.48 1.19 -5.53
CA GLY A 13 -0.76 1.91 -5.81
C GLY A 13 -1.92 0.98 -6.17
N VAL A 14 -1.67 -0.01 -7.04
CA VAL A 14 -2.69 -1.03 -7.40
C VAL A 14 -3.09 -1.84 -6.17
N LEU A 15 -2.13 -2.27 -5.34
CA LEU A 15 -2.42 -3.03 -4.13
C LEU A 15 -3.24 -2.22 -3.11
N TRP A 16 -2.94 -0.92 -2.95
CA TRP A 16 -3.75 -0.02 -2.12
C TRP A 16 -5.17 0.15 -2.64
N PHE A 17 -5.33 0.35 -3.95
CA PHE A 17 -6.66 0.46 -4.56
C PHE A 17 -7.48 -0.81 -4.36
N LEU A 18 -6.89 -1.99 -4.58
CA LEU A 18 -7.55 -3.28 -4.36
C LEU A 18 -7.93 -3.48 -2.88
N ASN A 19 -7.04 -3.12 -1.95
CA ASN A 19 -7.33 -3.20 -0.52
C ASN A 19 -8.49 -2.29 -0.13
N LEU A 20 -8.50 -1.05 -0.63
CA LEU A 20 -9.58 -0.09 -0.38
C LEU A 20 -10.91 -0.56 -0.98
N ALA A 21 -10.91 -1.02 -2.23
CA ALA A 21 -12.11 -1.55 -2.88
C ALA A 21 -12.67 -2.76 -2.11
N SER A 22 -11.81 -3.67 -1.66
CA SER A 22 -12.19 -4.82 -0.84
C SER A 22 -12.72 -4.39 0.54
N PHE A 23 -12.09 -3.41 1.17
CA PHE A 23 -12.55 -2.83 2.44
C PHE A 23 -13.96 -2.25 2.30
N LEU A 24 -14.19 -1.43 1.27
CA LEU A 24 -15.51 -0.84 1.01
C LEU A 24 -16.57 -1.91 0.71
N LYS A 25 -16.23 -2.95 -0.05
CA LYS A 25 -17.12 -4.07 -0.32
C LYS A 25 -17.51 -4.81 0.97
N ASN A 26 -16.53 -5.12 1.82
CA ASN A 26 -16.78 -5.79 3.09
C ASN A 26 -17.55 -4.89 4.07
N LEU A 27 -17.25 -3.59 4.10
CA LEU A 27 -17.96 -2.63 4.93
C LEU A 27 -19.44 -2.54 4.52
N HIS A 28 -19.71 -2.47 3.22
CA HIS A 28 -21.07 -2.46 2.68
C HIS A 28 -21.82 -3.77 2.96
N SER A 29 -21.14 -4.92 2.94
CA SER A 29 -21.76 -6.22 3.21
C SER A 29 -21.82 -6.60 4.70
N ASN A 30 -21.52 -5.68 5.62
CA ASN A 30 -21.37 -5.96 7.06
C ASN A 30 -20.37 -7.11 7.36
N GLY A 31 -19.40 -7.30 6.47
CA GLY A 31 -18.34 -8.29 6.59
C GLY A 31 -17.18 -7.80 7.47
N ASN A 32 -16.31 -8.72 7.88
CA ASN A 32 -15.11 -8.39 8.64
C ASN A 32 -14.12 -7.58 7.79
N THR A 33 -13.65 -6.46 8.33
CA THR A 33 -12.69 -5.55 7.69
C THR A 33 -11.28 -5.63 8.29
N LEU A 34 -11.08 -6.42 9.35
CA LEU A 34 -9.81 -6.53 10.07
C LEU A 34 -8.63 -6.84 9.13
N ASN A 35 -8.82 -7.76 8.19
CA ASN A 35 -7.78 -8.16 7.27
C ASN A 35 -7.34 -7.01 6.36
N GLN A 36 -8.30 -6.26 5.82
CA GLN A 36 -8.02 -5.09 4.98
C GLN A 36 -7.40 -3.94 5.78
N THR A 37 -7.78 -3.78 7.04
CA THR A 37 -7.16 -2.80 7.96
C THR A 37 -5.70 -3.16 8.20
N ILE A 38 -5.40 -4.42 8.52
CA ILE A 38 -4.02 -4.90 8.73
C ILE A 38 -3.21 -4.77 7.43
N LEU A 39 -3.75 -5.22 6.29
CA LEU A 39 -3.10 -5.09 4.99
C LEU A 39 -2.84 -3.62 4.62
N GLY A 40 -3.80 -2.74 4.89
CA GLY A 40 -3.65 -1.30 4.69
C GLY A 40 -2.51 -0.72 5.53
N ALA A 41 -2.42 -1.10 6.81
CA ALA A 41 -1.34 -0.68 7.69
C ALA A 41 0.03 -1.19 7.20
N VAL A 42 0.12 -2.48 6.82
CA VAL A 42 1.36 -3.09 6.30
C VAL A 42 1.81 -2.42 5.00
N LEU A 43 0.90 -2.19 4.05
CA LEU A 43 1.21 -1.50 2.80
C LEU A 43 1.69 -0.06 3.04
N THR A 44 1.07 0.65 3.99
CA THR A 44 1.47 2.01 4.37
C THR A 44 2.86 2.04 5.02
N PHE A 45 3.16 1.06 5.87
CA PHE A 45 4.47 0.92 6.49
C PHE A 45 5.55 0.65 5.43
N ILE A 46 5.31 -0.29 4.51
CA ILE A 46 6.23 -0.60 3.41
C ILE A 46 6.46 0.64 2.52
N PHE A 47 5.39 1.36 2.16
CA PHE A 47 5.49 2.59 1.37
C PHE A 47 6.36 3.64 2.07
N THR A 48 6.09 3.91 3.35
CA THR A 48 6.85 4.89 4.14
C THR A 48 8.33 4.48 4.23
N PHE A 49 8.60 3.20 4.48
CA PHE A 49 9.96 2.68 4.56
C PHE A 49 10.72 2.83 3.24
N LEU A 50 10.09 2.46 2.11
CA LEU A 50 10.68 2.64 0.78
C LEU A 50 10.87 4.11 0.43
N PHE A 51 9.95 4.98 0.84
CA PHE A 51 10.07 6.42 0.65
C PHE A 51 11.25 7.00 1.45
N MET A 52 11.40 6.61 2.72
CA MET A 52 12.53 7.02 3.56
C MET A 52 13.85 6.51 2.99
N TYR A 53 13.94 5.23 2.61
CA TYR A 53 15.15 4.67 2.03
C TYR A 53 15.50 5.31 0.68
N GLY A 54 14.50 5.56 -0.15
CA GLY A 54 14.70 6.24 -1.42
C GLY A 54 15.17 7.67 -1.22
N PHE A 55 14.49 8.45 -0.38
CA PHE A 55 14.82 9.85 -0.13
C PHE A 55 16.19 10.03 0.55
N LEU A 56 16.48 9.25 1.59
CA LEU A 56 17.74 9.32 2.34
C LEU A 56 18.91 8.61 1.63
N GLY A 57 18.63 7.66 0.74
CA GLY A 57 19.66 6.95 -0.02
C GLY A 57 20.07 7.67 -1.31
N THR A 58 19.30 8.66 -1.76
CA THR A 58 19.60 9.47 -2.96
C THR A 58 20.10 10.88 -2.65
N HIS A 59 20.16 11.27 -1.37
CA HIS A 59 20.71 12.54 -0.88
C HIS A 59 21.90 12.28 0.05
#